data_AF-A0AAU2EBU0-F1
#
_entry.id   AF-A0AAU2EBU0-F1
#
_cell.length_a   1.000
_cell.length_b   1.000
_cell.length_c   1.000
_cell.angle_alpha   90.00
_cell.angle_beta   90.00
_cell.angle_gamma   90.00
#
_symmetry.space_group_name_H-M   'P 1'
#
loop_
_entity.id
_entity.type
_entity.pdbx_description
1 polymer ?
#
loop_
_entity_poly.entity_id
_entity_poly.type
_entity_poly.pdbx_seq_one_letter_code
_entity_poly.pdbx_strand_id
1 'polypeptide(L)'
;MSGRISVSRASAARTAQQAKAARDAQRLRRERQVESALTDFYEQTGRAEQLRASASARAAKIVADAETAAAEPERRAREAIEALHNLDEPRDQIAELTGLSLADVRAILAGFAGTGKPQAGGRSVGVEPVVEPVPVDATAGSGGAKVGEAAAA
;
A
#
# COMPACT_ATOMS: atom_id res chain seq x y z
N MET A 1 51.95 2.07 64.98
CA MET A 1 50.54 1.67 64.73
C MET A 1 50.03 1.98 63.29
N SER A 2 50.79 2.62 62.38
CA SER A 2 50.31 3.04 61.05
C SER A 2 50.05 1.94 60.01
N GLY A 3 50.72 0.78 60.07
CA GLY A 3 50.62 -0.24 59.02
C GLY A 3 49.22 -0.89 58.87
N ARG A 4 48.47 -1.03 59.97
CA ARG A 4 47.14 -1.67 59.95
C ARG A 4 46.06 -0.80 59.28
N ILE A 5 46.18 0.52 59.41
CA ILE A 5 45.24 1.49 58.80
C ILE A 5 45.43 1.51 57.28
N SER A 6 46.67 1.46 56.81
CA SER A 6 46.98 1.39 55.37
C SER A 6 46.50 0.09 54.72
N VAL A 7 46.64 -1.05 55.41
CA VAL A 7 46.14 -2.36 54.91
C VAL A 7 44.61 -2.38 54.85
N SER A 8 43.91 -1.84 55.86
CA SER A 8 42.44 -1.73 55.88
C SER A 8 41.91 -0.83 54.75
N ARG A 9 42.57 0.32 54.50
CA ARG A 9 42.23 1.20 53.38
C ARG A 9 42.44 0.52 52.02
N ALA A 10 43.53 -0.23 51.86
CA ALA A 10 43.83 -0.96 50.63
C ALA A 10 42.83 -2.11 50.36
N SER A 11 42.33 -2.81 51.38
CA SER A 11 41.23 -3.77 51.21
C SER A 11 39.92 -3.08 50.83
N ALA A 12 39.57 -1.99 51.50
CA ALA A 12 38.34 -1.25 51.21
C ALA A 12 38.33 -0.71 49.77
N ALA A 13 39.45 -0.16 49.30
CA ALA A 13 39.59 0.32 47.92
C ALA A 13 39.42 -0.81 46.89
N ARG A 14 39.99 -1.99 47.14
CA ARG A 14 39.84 -3.16 46.26
C ARG A 14 38.39 -3.64 46.19
N THR A 15 37.71 -3.75 47.33
CA THR A 15 36.29 -4.15 47.37
C THR A 15 35.42 -3.14 46.62
N ALA A 16 35.67 -1.84 46.79
CA ALA A 16 34.95 -0.79 46.06
C ALA A 16 35.17 -0.87 44.55
N GLN A 17 36.41 -1.12 44.11
CA GLN A 17 36.75 -1.30 42.70
C GLN A 17 36.09 -2.54 42.10
N GLN A 18 36.07 -3.66 42.82
CA GLN A 18 35.39 -4.89 42.39
C GLN A 18 33.88 -4.69 42.26
N ALA A 19 33.24 -4.04 43.24
CA ALA A 19 31.82 -3.74 43.20
C ALA A 19 31.48 -2.82 42.01
N LYS A 20 32.33 -1.83 41.72
CA LYS A 20 32.18 -0.99 40.53
C LYS A 20 32.32 -1.80 39.24
N ALA A 21 33.38 -2.59 39.11
CA ALA A 21 33.62 -3.42 37.93
C ALA A 21 32.46 -4.40 37.66
N ALA A 22 31.88 -4.98 38.71
CA ALA A 22 30.71 -5.85 38.59
C ALA A 22 29.48 -5.11 38.07
N ARG A 23 29.21 -3.89 38.58
CA ARG A 23 28.10 -3.05 38.10
C ARG A 23 28.30 -2.62 36.65
N ASP A 24 29.51 -2.21 36.30
CA ASP A 24 29.85 -1.78 34.94
C ASP A 24 29.72 -2.96 33.97
N ALA A 25 30.17 -4.16 34.35
CA ALA A 25 29.99 -5.37 33.54
C ALA A 25 28.51 -5.73 33.35
N GLN A 26 27.69 -5.62 34.41
CA GLN A 26 26.25 -5.86 34.31
C GLN A 26 25.57 -4.82 33.41
N ARG A 27 25.92 -3.55 33.56
CA ARG A 27 25.40 -2.45 32.74
C ARG A 27 25.74 -2.68 31.27
N LEU A 28 26.99 -2.98 30.94
CA LEU A 28 27.42 -3.27 29.57
C LEU A 28 26.71 -4.48 28.97
N ARG A 29 26.50 -5.55 29.75
CA ARG A 29 25.72 -6.73 29.29
C ARG A 29 24.29 -6.35 28.97
N ARG A 30 23.64 -5.57 29.85
CA ARG A 30 22.27 -5.08 29.62
C ARG A 30 22.20 -4.18 28.40
N GLU A 31 23.13 -3.24 28.24
CA GLU A 31 23.17 -2.33 27.09
C GLU A 31 23.27 -3.11 25.77
N ARG A 32 24.16 -4.11 25.71
CA ARG A 32 24.28 -5.00 24.53
C ARG A 32 23.01 -5.81 24.24
N GLN A 33 22.35 -6.31 25.28
CA GLN A 33 21.08 -7.04 25.12
C GLN A 33 19.98 -6.13 24.60
N VAL A 34 19.90 -4.89 25.12
CA VAL A 34 18.93 -3.90 24.65
C VAL A 34 19.20 -3.53 23.19
N GLU A 35 20.46 -3.28 22.83
CA GLU A 35 20.85 -2.96 21.45
C GLU A 35 20.50 -4.10 20.47
N SER A 36 20.80 -5.35 20.83
CA SER A 36 20.43 -6.51 20.04
C SER A 36 18.91 -6.61 19.89
N ALA A 37 18.16 -6.49 20.99
CA ALA A 37 16.70 -6.61 20.97
C ALA A 37 16.04 -5.48 20.15
N LEU A 38 16.59 -4.26 20.19
CA LEU A 38 16.10 -3.15 19.37
C LEU A 38 16.39 -3.38 17.89
N THR A 39 17.60 -3.86 17.56
CA THR A 39 17.95 -4.23 16.18
C THR A 39 16.99 -5.27 15.63
N ASP A 40 16.78 -6.36 16.38
CA ASP A 40 15.84 -7.41 16.00
C ASP A 40 14.42 -6.87 15.86
N PHE A 41 13.96 -6.03 16.79
CA PHE A 41 12.62 -5.45 16.75
C PHE A 41 12.40 -4.64 15.47
N TYR A 42 13.31 -3.73 15.12
CA TYR A 42 13.15 -2.89 13.94
C TYR A 42 13.29 -3.69 12.65
N GLU A 43 14.20 -4.66 12.59
CA GLU A 43 14.31 -5.54 11.43
C GLU A 43 13.03 -6.34 11.19
N GLN A 44 12.50 -6.99 12.23
CA GLN A 44 11.31 -7.83 12.07
C GLN A 44 10.05 -6.99 11.80
N THR A 45 9.93 -5.82 12.41
CA THR A 45 8.81 -4.90 12.16
C THR A 45 8.84 -4.42 10.71
N GLY A 46 10.00 -4.01 10.20
CA GLY A 46 10.16 -3.61 8.79
C GLY A 46 9.84 -4.74 7.81
N ARG A 47 10.30 -5.98 8.10
CA ARG A 47 9.94 -7.16 7.28
C ARG A 47 8.44 -7.43 7.31
N ALA A 48 7.80 -7.34 8.47
CA ALA A 48 6.36 -7.55 8.60
C ALA A 48 5.56 -6.50 7.81
N GLU A 49 5.95 -5.23 7.86
CA GLU A 49 5.34 -4.15 7.07
C GLU A 49 5.49 -4.40 5.58
N GLN A 50 6.69 -4.76 5.12
CA GLN A 50 6.95 -5.08 3.72
C GLN A 50 6.09 -6.26 3.24
N LEU A 51 5.97 -7.32 4.06
CA LEU A 51 5.12 -8.46 3.75
C LEU A 51 3.66 -8.05 3.61
N ARG A 52 3.13 -7.28 4.56
CA ARG A 52 1.75 -6.77 4.49
C ARG A 52 1.52 -5.91 3.25
N ALA A 53 2.41 -4.95 2.97
CA ALA A 53 2.31 -4.08 1.80
C ALA A 53 2.31 -4.90 0.49
N SER A 54 3.20 -5.87 0.38
CA SER A 54 3.29 -6.74 -0.80
C SER A 54 2.04 -7.62 -0.98
N ALA A 55 1.50 -8.16 0.12
CA ALA A 55 0.29 -8.97 0.09
C ALA A 55 -0.93 -8.13 -0.33
N SER A 56 -1.09 -6.94 0.25
CA SER A 56 -2.17 -6.01 -0.11
C SER A 56 -2.10 -5.59 -1.58
N ALA A 57 -0.90 -5.27 -2.09
CA ALA A 57 -0.72 -4.90 -3.50
C ALA A 57 -1.09 -6.06 -4.45
N ARG A 58 -0.70 -7.29 -4.10
CA ARG A 58 -1.07 -8.49 -4.89
C ARG A 58 -2.57 -8.76 -4.85
N ALA A 59 -3.19 -8.66 -3.68
CA ALA A 59 -4.63 -8.84 -3.53
C ALA A 59 -5.42 -7.81 -4.36
N ALA A 60 -5.04 -6.53 -4.27
CA ALA A 60 -5.65 -5.47 -5.06
C ALA A 60 -5.53 -5.73 -6.56
N LYS A 61 -4.36 -6.19 -7.02
CA LYS A 61 -4.16 -6.57 -8.42
C LYS A 61 -5.07 -7.73 -8.83
N ILE A 62 -5.12 -8.80 -8.06
CA ILE A 62 -5.96 -9.98 -8.38
C ILE A 62 -7.43 -9.58 -8.48
N VAL A 63 -7.92 -8.75 -7.56
CA VAL A 63 -9.29 -8.25 -7.60
C VAL A 63 -9.51 -7.41 -8.87
N ALA A 64 -8.63 -6.44 -9.16
CA ALA A 64 -8.76 -5.60 -10.35
C ALA A 64 -8.73 -6.41 -11.66
N ASP A 65 -7.83 -7.39 -11.75
CA ASP A 65 -7.73 -8.28 -12.90
C ASP A 65 -9.00 -9.14 -13.05
N ALA A 66 -9.55 -9.65 -11.94
CA ALA A 66 -10.79 -10.43 -11.94
C ALA A 66 -12.02 -9.60 -12.34
N GLU A 67 -12.16 -8.39 -11.81
CA GLU A 67 -13.25 -7.46 -12.19
C GLU A 67 -13.17 -7.11 -13.68
N THR A 68 -11.96 -6.85 -14.18
CA THR A 68 -11.73 -6.59 -15.61
C THR A 68 -12.12 -7.79 -16.47
N ALA A 69 -11.75 -9.00 -16.03
CA ALA A 69 -12.10 -10.23 -16.74
C ALA A 69 -13.61 -10.55 -16.68
N ALA A 70 -14.29 -10.17 -15.61
CA ALA A 70 -15.73 -10.39 -15.43
C ALA A 70 -16.60 -9.42 -16.26
N ALA A 71 -16.09 -8.23 -16.58
CA ALA A 71 -16.84 -7.19 -17.27
C ALA A 71 -17.46 -7.62 -18.61
N GLU A 72 -16.69 -8.32 -19.46
CA GLU A 72 -17.18 -8.81 -20.76
C GLU A 72 -18.27 -9.89 -20.63
N PRO A 73 -18.06 -10.98 -19.85
CA PRO A 73 -19.11 -11.95 -19.55
C PRO A 73 -20.38 -11.31 -18.99
N GLU A 74 -20.26 -10.37 -18.06
CA GLU A 74 -21.42 -9.66 -17.50
C GLU A 74 -22.16 -8.83 -18.55
N ARG A 75 -21.43 -8.10 -19.41
CA ARG A 75 -22.03 -7.35 -20.52
C ARG A 75 -22.83 -8.29 -21.42
N ARG A 76 -22.22 -9.41 -21.83
CA ARG A 76 -22.89 -10.41 -22.70
C ARG A 76 -24.11 -11.04 -22.04
N ALA A 77 -24.07 -11.29 -20.73
CA ALA A 77 -25.22 -11.80 -20.00
C ALA A 77 -26.38 -10.79 -20.01
N ARG A 78 -26.09 -9.49 -19.82
CA ARG A 78 -27.10 -8.42 -19.91
C ARG A 78 -27.67 -8.28 -21.32
N GLU A 79 -26.83 -8.33 -22.34
CA GLU A 79 -27.25 -8.32 -23.76
C GLU A 79 -28.15 -9.53 -24.07
N ALA A 80 -27.86 -10.72 -23.53
CA ALA A 80 -28.70 -11.89 -23.70
C ALA A 80 -30.09 -11.71 -23.06
N ILE A 81 -30.17 -11.07 -21.87
CA ILE A 81 -31.45 -10.73 -21.22
C ILE A 81 -32.26 -9.76 -22.08
N GLU A 82 -31.62 -8.74 -22.64
CA GLU A 82 -32.27 -7.82 -23.58
C GLU A 82 -32.77 -8.55 -24.83
N ALA A 83 -31.97 -9.44 -25.39
CA ALA A 83 -32.35 -10.26 -26.54
C ALA A 83 -33.57 -11.14 -26.24
N LEU A 84 -33.62 -11.80 -25.08
CA LEU A 84 -34.80 -12.58 -24.65
C LEU A 84 -36.04 -11.69 -24.52
N HIS A 85 -35.90 -10.49 -23.96
CA HIS A 85 -37.02 -9.57 -23.86
C HIS A 85 -37.53 -9.11 -25.23
N ASN A 86 -36.62 -8.89 -26.19
CA ASN A 86 -36.96 -8.53 -27.56
C ASN A 86 -37.58 -9.68 -28.37
N LEU A 87 -37.50 -10.92 -27.86
CA LEU A 87 -38.21 -12.09 -28.38
C LEU A 87 -39.59 -12.28 -27.73
N ASP A 88 -40.09 -11.27 -27.03
CA ASP A 88 -41.36 -11.25 -26.31
C ASP A 88 -41.47 -12.26 -25.15
N GLU A 89 -40.34 -12.73 -24.62
CA GLU A 89 -40.33 -13.57 -23.41
C GLU A 89 -40.76 -12.72 -22.19
N PRO A 90 -41.76 -13.16 -21.40
CA PRO A 90 -42.20 -12.42 -20.23
C PRO A 90 -41.13 -12.45 -19.12
N ARG A 91 -41.10 -11.37 -18.33
CA ARG A 91 -39.98 -11.09 -17.41
C ARG A 91 -39.83 -12.11 -16.28
N ASP A 92 -40.93 -12.70 -15.85
CA ASP A 92 -40.98 -13.80 -14.91
C ASP A 92 -40.34 -15.07 -15.49
N GLN A 93 -40.63 -15.39 -16.75
CA GLN A 93 -40.01 -16.53 -17.44
C GLN A 93 -38.51 -16.30 -17.71
N ILE A 94 -38.10 -15.07 -18.06
CA ILE A 94 -36.68 -14.70 -18.16
C ILE A 94 -35.97 -14.88 -16.81
N ALA A 95 -36.59 -14.46 -15.70
CA ALA A 95 -36.03 -14.62 -14.37
C ALA A 95 -35.84 -16.10 -14.01
N GLU A 96 -36.83 -16.95 -14.33
CA GLU A 96 -36.73 -18.39 -14.13
C GLU A 96 -35.63 -19.02 -14.98
N LEU A 97 -35.54 -18.68 -16.27
CA LEU A 97 -34.54 -19.24 -17.20
C LEU A 97 -33.10 -18.82 -16.87
N THR A 98 -32.91 -17.61 -16.36
CA THR A 98 -31.58 -17.06 -16.04
C THR A 98 -31.17 -17.28 -14.59
N GLY A 99 -32.10 -17.71 -13.73
CA GLY A 99 -31.88 -17.85 -12.29
C GLY A 99 -31.72 -16.51 -11.55
N LEU A 100 -32.05 -15.38 -12.20
CA LEU A 100 -32.00 -14.05 -11.60
C LEU A 100 -33.30 -13.73 -10.86
N SER A 101 -33.24 -12.78 -9.93
CA SER A 101 -34.47 -12.27 -9.34
C SER A 101 -35.24 -11.41 -10.35
N LEU A 102 -36.57 -11.38 -10.24
CA LEU A 102 -37.40 -10.48 -11.05
C LEU A 102 -37.04 -9.00 -10.84
N ALA A 103 -36.45 -8.63 -9.69
CA ALA A 103 -35.94 -7.28 -9.47
C ALA A 103 -34.71 -6.99 -10.33
N ASP A 104 -33.77 -7.93 -10.43
CA ASP A 104 -32.54 -7.78 -11.23
C ASP A 104 -32.85 -7.72 -12.72
N VAL A 105 -33.75 -8.60 -13.22
CA VAL A 105 -34.20 -8.56 -14.62
C VAL A 105 -34.82 -7.21 -14.96
N ARG A 106 -35.66 -6.65 -14.07
CA ARG A 106 -36.24 -5.31 -14.27
C ARG A 106 -35.17 -4.21 -14.28
N ALA A 107 -34.19 -4.29 -13.39
CA ALA A 107 -33.10 -3.31 -13.31
C ALA A 107 -32.23 -3.33 -14.58
N ILE A 108 -31.88 -4.52 -15.07
CA ILE A 108 -31.09 -4.70 -16.29
C ILE A 108 -31.82 -4.11 -17.50
N LEU A 109 -33.09 -4.46 -17.71
CA LEU A 109 -33.90 -3.94 -18.82
C LEU A 109 -34.13 -2.42 -18.73
N ALA A 110 -34.30 -1.88 -17.53
CA ALA A 110 -34.39 -0.43 -17.32
C ALA A 110 -33.09 0.29 -17.71
N GLY A 111 -31.93 -0.33 -17.50
CA GLY A 111 -30.62 0.18 -17.92
C GLY A 111 -30.51 0.39 -19.43
N PHE A 112 -31.03 -0.55 -20.23
CA PHE A 112 -31.04 -0.45 -21.70
C PHE A 112 -32.03 0.59 -22.23
N ALA A 113 -33.18 0.75 -21.57
CA ALA A 113 -34.17 1.77 -21.93
C ALA A 113 -33.64 3.21 -21.76
N GLY A 114 -32.67 3.42 -20.86
CA GLY A 114 -32.02 4.72 -20.61
C GLY A 114 -30.96 5.12 -21.65
N THR A 115 -30.45 4.18 -22.45
CA THR A 115 -29.40 4.44 -23.45
C THR A 115 -29.92 4.80 -24.84
N GLY A 116 -31.24 4.76 -25.06
CA GLY A 116 -31.89 5.02 -26.35
C GLY A 116 -32.41 6.45 -26.55
N LYS A 117 -31.54 7.47 -26.62
CA LYS A 117 -31.80 8.73 -27.38
C LYS A 117 -30.56 9.65 -27.45
N PRO A 118 -29.77 9.65 -28.54
CA PRO A 118 -29.02 10.84 -28.93
C PRO A 118 -29.98 11.80 -29.64
N GLN A 119 -30.46 12.82 -28.92
CA GLN A 119 -31.19 13.92 -29.55
C GLN A 119 -30.17 14.79 -30.30
N ALA A 120 -30.07 14.56 -31.61
CA ALA A 120 -29.47 15.49 -32.54
C ALA A 120 -30.23 16.83 -32.46
N GLY A 121 -29.52 17.88 -32.07
CA GLY A 121 -30.06 19.24 -31.97
C GLY A 121 -29.00 20.15 -31.36
N GLY A 122 -28.20 20.76 -32.23
CA GLY A 122 -26.98 21.46 -31.85
C GLY A 122 -27.19 22.71 -31.01
N ARG A 123 -26.10 23.20 -30.40
CA ARG A 123 -25.44 24.47 -30.74
C ARG A 123 -24.23 24.64 -29.83
N SER A 124 -23.09 24.88 -30.46
CA SER A 124 -21.82 25.27 -29.87
C SER A 124 -21.94 26.48 -28.94
N VAL A 125 -21.31 26.41 -27.76
CA VAL A 125 -20.64 27.57 -27.16
C VAL A 125 -19.33 27.07 -26.55
N GLY A 126 -18.22 27.56 -27.11
CA GLY A 126 -16.90 27.32 -26.57
C GLY A 126 -16.73 28.01 -25.23
N VAL A 127 -16.05 27.33 -24.31
CA VAL A 127 -15.35 27.96 -23.20
C VAL A 127 -14.02 27.21 -23.08
N GLU A 128 -12.96 27.84 -23.54
CA GLU A 128 -11.60 27.44 -23.19
C GLU A 128 -11.42 27.58 -21.67
N PRO A 129 -10.89 26.58 -20.96
CA PRO A 129 -10.41 26.81 -19.61
C PRO A 129 -9.06 27.53 -19.69
N VAL A 130 -9.08 28.81 -19.33
CA VAL A 130 -7.89 29.59 -18.97
C VAL A 130 -7.11 28.81 -17.91
N VAL A 131 -5.91 28.37 -18.28
CA VAL A 131 -4.92 27.81 -17.34
C VAL A 131 -4.05 28.97 -16.88
N GLU A 132 -4.27 29.47 -15.67
CA GLU A 132 -3.27 30.29 -14.96
C GLU A 132 -2.20 29.36 -14.36
N PRO A 133 -0.90 29.52 -14.69
CA PRO A 133 0.16 28.82 -13.99
C PRO A 133 0.52 29.56 -12.69
N VAL A 134 0.25 28.93 -11.54
CA VAL A 134 0.79 29.32 -10.24
C VAL A 134 2.28 28.96 -10.18
N PRO A 135 3.18 29.85 -9.75
CA PRO A 135 4.59 29.54 -9.61
C PRO A 135 4.83 28.74 -8.33
N VAL A 136 5.45 27.56 -8.44
CA VAL A 136 6.01 26.84 -7.29
C VAL A 136 7.52 26.98 -7.32
N ASP A 137 8.05 27.56 -6.23
CA ASP A 137 9.47 27.65 -5.92
C ASP A 137 10.15 26.28 -5.99
N ALA A 138 11.12 26.13 -6.89
CA ALA A 138 12.02 24.99 -6.94
C ALA A 138 13.35 25.37 -6.29
N THR A 139 13.48 25.03 -5.01
CA THR A 139 14.75 25.03 -4.28
C THR A 139 15.61 23.82 -4.68
N ALA A 140 16.79 24.14 -5.21
CA ALA A 140 18.09 23.47 -5.12
C ALA A 140 18.20 21.92 -5.17
N GLY A 141 18.98 21.41 -6.13
CA GLY A 141 19.49 20.05 -6.10
C GLY A 141 20.57 19.77 -7.14
N SER A 142 21.82 20.08 -6.79
CA SER A 142 23.06 19.81 -7.53
C SER A 142 23.21 18.34 -7.94
N GLY A 143 23.63 18.09 -9.19
CA GLY A 143 23.90 16.75 -9.70
C GLY A 143 24.64 16.76 -11.05
N GLY A 144 25.75 17.49 -11.14
CA GLY A 144 26.62 17.48 -12.32
C GLY A 144 27.52 16.24 -12.35
N ALA A 145 27.08 15.18 -13.02
CA ALA A 145 27.96 14.12 -13.49
C ALA A 145 28.60 14.53 -14.82
N LYS A 146 29.94 14.52 -14.90
CA LYS A 146 30.64 14.32 -16.17
C LYS A 146 31.60 13.14 -16.04
N VAL A 147 31.22 12.10 -16.78
CA VAL A 147 32.06 11.01 -17.26
C VAL A 147 32.94 11.56 -18.39
N GLY A 148 34.19 11.13 -18.44
CA GLY A 148 35.14 11.27 -19.55
C GLY A 148 36.42 10.55 -19.12
N GLU A 149 36.63 9.28 -19.45
CA GLU A 149 37.01 8.72 -20.77
C GLU A 149 38.53 8.78 -21.02
N ALA A 150 39.04 7.63 -21.50
CA ALA A 150 40.35 7.36 -22.12
C ALA A 150 41.59 7.35 -21.20
N ALA A 151 42.62 6.52 -21.40
CA ALA A 151 42.87 5.36 -22.26
C ALA A 151 44.27 4.83 -21.85
N ALA A 152 44.49 3.53 -22.11
CA ALA A 152 45.76 2.89 -22.49
C ALA A 152 47.11 3.39 -21.92
N ALA A 153 47.77 2.52 -21.15
CA ALA A 153 49.08 1.92 -21.45
C ALA A 153 49.47 0.92 -20.35
#